data_AF-A0A550H6D1-F1
#
_entry.id   AF-A0A550H6D1-F1
#
_cell.length_a   1.000
_cell.length_b   1.000
_cell.length_c   1.000
_cell.angle_alpha   90.00
_cell.angle_beta   90.00
_cell.angle_gamma   90.00
#
_symmetry.space_group_name_H-M   'P 1'
#
loop_
_entity.id
_entity.type
_entity.pdbx_description
1 polymer ?
#
loop_
_entity_poly.entity_id
_entity_poly.type
_entity_poly.pdbx_seq_one_letter_code
_entity_poly.pdbx_strand_id
1 'polypeptide(L)'
;MGVREIQRELGFSSPSVSSYHLTKLQDLGLIENVYGDYKLVKEVKVGVLRQFVTLGGVMLPRYLFYAVLMTTMILTYLIQTPFYPSPEAITTLVMGLVPAVILWYETIRIWRDRPR
;
A
#
# COMPACT_ATOMS: atom_id res chain seq x y z
N MET A 1 -23.62 -16.23 1.95
CA MET A 1 -23.23 -17.66 1.89
C MET A 1 -23.24 -18.16 3.32
N GLY A 2 -24.15 -19.07 3.65
CA GLY A 2 -24.25 -19.64 4.99
C GLY A 2 -23.17 -20.69 5.25
N VAL A 3 -22.87 -20.98 6.53
CA VAL A 3 -21.82 -21.95 6.91
C VAL A 3 -22.00 -23.32 6.27
N ARG A 4 -23.24 -23.82 6.17
CA ARG A 4 -23.54 -25.13 5.55
C ARG A 4 -23.37 -25.13 4.02
N GLU A 5 -23.64 -23.99 3.39
CA GLU A 5 -23.48 -23.81 1.96
C GLU A 5 -22.00 -23.78 1.60
N ILE A 6 -21.21 -23.01 2.35
CA ILE A 6 -19.74 -22.95 2.26
C ILE A 6 -19.11 -24.32 2.53
N GLN A 7 -19.60 -25.04 3.54
CA GLN A 7 -19.15 -26.40 3.84
C GLN A 7 -19.32 -27.35 2.65
N ARG A 8 -20.48 -27.31 1.99
CA ARG A 8 -20.79 -28.17 0.84
C ARG A 8 -20.02 -27.79 -0.41
N GLU A 9 -19.89 -26.50 -0.70
CA GLU A 9 -19.17 -26.00 -1.89
C GLU A 9 -17.66 -26.20 -1.79
N LEU A 10 -17.07 -25.99 -0.61
CA LEU A 10 -15.62 -26.11 -0.39
C LEU A 10 -15.20 -27.51 0.09
N GLY A 11 -16.14 -28.43 0.28
CA GLY A 11 -15.85 -29.81 0.68
C GLY A 11 -15.26 -29.96 2.09
N PHE A 12 -15.58 -29.03 3.02
CA PHE A 12 -15.10 -29.13 4.39
C PHE A 12 -15.73 -30.33 5.11
N SER A 13 -14.95 -30.98 5.98
CA SER A 13 -15.35 -32.20 6.69
C SER A 13 -16.52 -32.02 7.66
N SER A 14 -16.74 -30.79 8.16
CA SER A 14 -17.89 -30.47 9.01
C SER A 14 -18.24 -28.98 8.99
N PRO A 15 -19.47 -28.60 9.39
CA PRO A 15 -19.85 -27.21 9.57
C PRO A 15 -18.98 -26.48 10.61
N SER A 16 -18.51 -27.19 11.64
CA SER A 16 -17.65 -26.63 12.69
C SER A 16 -16.27 -26.22 12.14
N VAL A 17 -15.69 -27.05 11.27
CA VAL A 17 -14.41 -26.73 10.60
C VAL A 17 -14.56 -25.52 9.68
N SER A 18 -15.66 -25.47 8.93
CA SER A 18 -15.99 -24.32 8.08
C SER A 18 -16.12 -23.03 8.90
N SER A 19 -16.85 -23.10 10.01
CA SER A 19 -17.01 -21.99 10.96
C SER A 19 -15.67 -21.51 11.52
N TYR A 20 -14.79 -22.44 11.94
CA TYR A 20 -13.46 -22.09 12.44
C TYR A 20 -12.62 -21.31 11.42
N HIS A 21 -12.60 -21.76 10.15
CA HIS A 21 -11.87 -21.05 9.09
C HIS A 21 -12.52 -19.70 8.74
N LEU A 22 -13.85 -19.62 8.72
CA LEU A 22 -14.56 -18.37 8.48
C LEU A 22 -14.31 -17.35 9.60
N THR A 23 -14.31 -17.77 10.87
CA THR A 23 -13.93 -16.91 11.99
C THR A 23 -12.50 -16.40 11.83
N LYS A 24 -11.56 -17.25 11.44
CA LYS A 24 -10.17 -16.81 11.19
C LYS A 24 -10.06 -15.81 10.03
N LEU A 25 -10.83 -16.00 8.97
CA LEU A 25 -10.92 -15.04 7.85
C LEU A 25 -11.58 -13.73 8.28
N GLN A 26 -12.56 -13.78 9.17
CA GLN A 26 -13.23 -12.62 9.75
C GLN A 26 -12.30 -11.84 10.68
N ASP A 27 -11.52 -12.53 11.53
CA ASP A 27 -10.50 -11.94 12.40
C ASP A 27 -9.39 -11.25 11.58
N LEU A 28 -9.11 -11.76 10.38
CA LEU A 28 -8.19 -11.15 9.41
C LEU A 28 -8.83 -10.01 8.60
N GLY A 29 -10.13 -9.72 8.80
CA GLY A 29 -10.87 -8.69 8.07
C GLY A 29 -11.13 -9.00 6.60
N LEU A 30 -11.06 -10.28 6.21
CA LEU A 30 -11.23 -10.74 4.81
C LEU A 30 -12.69 -10.99 4.44
N ILE A 31 -13.52 -11.30 5.44
CA ILE A 31 -14.95 -11.57 5.26
C ILE A 31 -15.76 -10.90 6.38
N GLU A 32 -17.01 -10.56 6.09
CA GLU A 32 -17.98 -10.03 7.04
C GLU A 32 -19.15 -10.99 7.20
N ASN A 33 -19.72 -11.07 8.41
CA ASN A 33 -20.93 -11.82 8.68
C ASN A 33 -22.11 -10.84 8.79
N VAL A 34 -23.06 -10.96 7.86
CA VAL A 34 -24.29 -10.17 7.83
C VAL A 34 -25.45 -11.13 8.06
N TYR A 35 -26.03 -11.14 9.27
CA TYR A 35 -27.17 -11.99 9.65
C TYR A 35 -26.96 -13.50 9.39
N GLY A 36 -25.74 -14.02 9.59
CA GLY A 36 -25.42 -15.43 9.36
C GLY A 36 -24.95 -15.76 7.94
N ASP A 37 -25.01 -14.78 7.03
CA ASP A 37 -24.42 -14.86 5.71
C ASP A 37 -23.02 -14.25 5.69
N TYR A 38 -22.03 -15.07 5.33
CA TYR A 38 -20.68 -14.60 5.10
C TYR A 38 -20.58 -13.99 3.69
N LYS A 39 -19.95 -12.82 3.62
CA LYS A 39 -19.63 -12.10 2.40
C LYS A 39 -18.15 -11.75 2.39
N LEU A 40 -17.52 -11.84 1.22
CA LEU A 40 -16.17 -11.33 1.03
C LEU A 40 -16.19 -9.81 1.23
N VAL A 41 -15.32 -9.31 2.10
CA VAL A 41 -15.06 -7.87 2.17
C VAL A 41 -14.31 -7.55 0.88
N LYS A 42 -14.95 -6.77 0.01
CA LYS A 42 -14.44 -6.42 -1.33
C LYS A 42 -13.08 -5.70 -1.29
N GLU A 43 -12.62 -5.32 -0.11
CA GLU A 43 -11.35 -4.66 0.13
C GLU A 43 -10.58 -5.36 1.25
N VAL A 44 -9.74 -6.32 0.88
CA VAL A 44 -8.66 -6.81 1.73
C VAL A 44 -7.61 -5.69 1.85
N LYS A 45 -7.93 -4.66 2.63
CA LYS A 45 -7.17 -3.42 2.87
C LYS A 45 -5.99 -3.62 3.84
N VAL A 46 -5.50 -4.85 4.02
CA VAL A 46 -4.48 -5.13 5.05
C VAL A 46 -3.08 -4.64 4.64
N GLY A 47 -2.81 -4.49 3.33
CA GLY A 47 -1.53 -4.00 2.81
C GLY A 47 -1.60 -2.60 2.19
N VAL A 48 -2.63 -2.34 1.39
CA VAL A 48 -2.68 -1.16 0.52
C VAL A 48 -2.98 0.12 1.31
N LEU A 49 -3.86 0.07 2.32
CA LEU A 49 -4.21 1.26 3.10
C LEU A 49 -3.09 1.73 4.03
N ARG A 50 -2.17 0.84 4.43
CA ARG A 50 -0.96 1.24 5.18
C ARG A 50 -0.05 2.15 4.35
N GLN A 51 -0.15 2.10 3.03
CA GLN A 51 0.65 2.91 2.13
C GLN A 51 0.00 4.27 1.80
N PHE A 52 -1.16 4.60 2.37
CA PHE A 52 -1.77 5.91 2.23
C PHE A 52 -1.77 6.64 3.57
N VAL A 53 -1.38 7.91 3.54
CA VAL A 53 -1.53 8.84 4.67
C VAL A 53 -2.57 9.87 4.26
N THR A 54 -3.57 10.08 5.11
CA THR A 54 -4.60 11.11 4.88
C THR A 54 -4.06 12.45 5.35
N LEU A 55 -3.87 13.38 4.43
CA LEU A 55 -3.46 14.76 4.73
C LEU A 55 -4.58 15.70 4.28
N GLY A 56 -5.22 16.41 5.22
CA GLY A 56 -6.28 17.37 4.91
C GLY A 56 -7.50 16.79 4.17
N GLY A 57 -7.81 15.51 4.39
CA GLY A 57 -8.93 14.82 3.72
C GLY A 57 -8.57 14.17 2.37
N VAL A 58 -7.34 14.35 1.88
CA VAL A 58 -6.84 13.68 0.66
C VAL A 58 -5.96 12.48 1.05
N MET A 59 -6.24 11.30 0.47
CA MET A 59 -5.37 10.12 0.61
C MET A 59 -4.16 10.26 -0.32
N LEU A 60 -2.96 10.40 0.25
CA LEU A 60 -1.70 10.49 -0.49
C LEU A 60 -0.87 9.22 -0.29
N PRO A 61 -0.17 8.71 -1.32
CA PRO A 61 0.81 7.65 -1.13
C PRO A 61 1.86 8.10 -0.11
N ARG A 62 2.20 7.24 0.83
CA ARG A 62 3.18 7.50 1.91
C ARG A 62 4.52 8.00 1.38
N TYR A 63 4.95 7.49 0.23
CA TYR A 63 6.22 7.88 -0.39
C TYR A 63 6.20 9.25 -1.08
N LEU A 64 5.02 9.83 -1.35
CA LEU A 64 4.90 11.11 -2.04
C LEU A 64 5.60 12.24 -1.28
N PHE A 65 5.40 12.29 0.04
CA PHE A 65 6.03 13.30 0.89
C PHE A 65 7.55 13.22 0.81
N TYR A 66 8.11 12.01 0.93
CA TYR A 66 9.55 11.78 0.84
C TYR A 66 10.10 12.07 -0.56
N ALA A 67 9.35 11.74 -1.62
CA ALA A 67 9.74 12.04 -3.00
C ALA A 67 9.84 13.55 -3.26
N VAL A 68 8.86 14.32 -2.77
CA VAL A 68 8.83 15.79 -2.87
C VAL A 68 9.95 16.42 -2.05
N LEU A 69 10.17 15.95 -0.82
CA LEU A 69 11.29 16.42 0.01
C LEU A 69 12.63 16.19 -0.69
N MET A 70 12.85 14.98 -1.19
CA MET A 70 14.12 14.61 -1.81
C MET A 70 14.38 15.40 -3.11
N THR A 71 13.35 15.58 -3.94
CA THR A 71 13.46 16.45 -5.12
C THR A 71 13.71 17.91 -4.76
N THR A 72 13.09 18.42 -3.70
CA THR A 72 13.33 19.78 -3.19
C THR A 72 14.78 19.95 -2.73
N MET A 73 15.36 18.95 -2.04
CA MET A 73 16.76 18.98 -1.63
C MET A 73 17.72 18.98 -2.83
N ILE A 74 17.46 18.15 -3.85
CA ILE A 74 18.25 18.13 -5.10
C ILE A 74 18.16 19.47 -5.82
N LEU A 75 16.96 20.04 -5.95
CA LEU A 75 16.77 21.35 -6.59
C LEU A 75 17.48 22.46 -5.82
N THR A 76 17.39 22.46 -4.49
CA THR A 76 18.08 23.43 -3.65
C THR A 76 19.59 23.34 -3.85
N TYR A 77 20.14 22.12 -3.88
CA TYR A 77 21.55 21.88 -4.18
C TYR A 77 21.96 22.42 -5.55
N LEU A 78 21.18 22.16 -6.59
CA LEU A 78 21.43 22.62 -7.96
C LEU A 78 21.31 24.14 -8.12
N ILE A 79 20.45 24.79 -7.35
CA ILE A 79 20.28 26.26 -7.37
C ILE A 79 21.44 26.95 -6.63
N GLN A 80 21.84 26.41 -5.47
CA GLN A 80 22.91 27.00 -4.65
C GLN A 80 24.31 26.77 -5.22
N THR A 81 24.49 25.66 -5.94
CA THR A 81 25.81 25.25 -6.43
C THR A 81 25.87 25.44 -7.95
N PRO A 82 26.65 26.41 -8.46
CA PRO A 82 26.89 26.48 -9.90
C PRO A 82 27.50 25.16 -10.37
N PHE A 83 26.94 24.57 -11.43
CA PHE A 83 27.27 23.21 -11.85
C PHE A 83 28.72 23.13 -12.34
N TYR A 84 29.60 22.64 -11.47
CA TYR A 84 30.96 22.25 -11.79
C TYR A 84 31.07 20.73 -11.57
N PRO A 85 31.34 19.93 -12.62
CA PRO A 85 31.44 18.49 -12.48
C PRO A 85 32.71 18.12 -11.70
N SER A 86 32.56 17.98 -10.38
CA SER A 86 33.55 17.40 -9.48
C SER A 86 33.11 16.01 -9.04
N PRO A 87 34.04 15.12 -8.62
CA PRO A 87 33.67 13.82 -8.07
C PRO A 87 32.66 13.92 -6.93
N GLU A 88 32.82 14.93 -6.06
CA GLU A 88 31.92 15.23 -4.95
C GLU A 88 30.51 15.58 -5.44
N ALA A 89 30.40 16.48 -6.43
CA ALA A 89 29.12 16.87 -6.99
C ALA A 89 28.39 15.71 -7.65
N ILE A 90 29.14 14.85 -8.36
CA ILE A 90 28.60 13.62 -8.97
C ILE A 90 28.11 12.66 -7.88
N THR A 91 28.89 12.44 -6.82
CA THR A 91 28.49 11.57 -5.70
C THR A 91 27.23 12.11 -5.00
N THR A 92 27.17 13.41 -4.70
CA THR A 92 26.00 14.05 -4.10
C THR A 92 24.76 13.91 -4.99
N LEU A 93 24.90 14.12 -6.30
CA LEU A 93 23.79 13.96 -7.25
C LEU A 93 23.32 12.52 -7.36
N VAL A 94 24.22 11.54 -7.38
CA VAL A 94 23.84 10.11 -7.41
C VAL A 94 23.11 9.72 -6.12
N MET A 95 23.64 10.14 -4.95
CA MET A 95 22.98 9.92 -3.66
C MET A 95 21.63 10.63 -3.57
N GLY A 96 21.44 11.73 -4.30
CA GLY A 96 20.17 12.43 -4.45
C GLY A 96 19.18 11.68 -5.36
N LEU A 97 19.61 11.43 -6.59
CA LEU A 97 18.76 10.96 -7.70
C LEU A 97 18.30 9.52 -7.51
N VAL A 98 19.15 8.62 -7.04
CA VAL A 98 18.79 7.20 -6.85
C VAL A 98 17.58 7.05 -5.91
N PRO A 99 17.58 7.55 -4.67
CA PRO A 99 16.41 7.47 -3.81
C PRO A 99 15.22 8.28 -4.33
N ALA A 100 15.44 9.44 -4.97
CA ALA A 100 14.35 10.21 -5.56
C ALA A 100 13.59 9.39 -6.63
N VAL A 101 14.32 8.70 -7.52
CA VAL A 101 13.72 7.83 -8.55
C VAL A 101 12.95 6.67 -7.92
N ILE A 102 13.52 6.00 -6.90
CA ILE A 102 12.85 4.90 -6.20
C ILE A 102 11.55 5.38 -5.53
N LEU A 103 11.59 6.53 -4.85
CA LEU A 103 10.44 7.09 -4.14
C LEU A 103 9.33 7.51 -5.11
N TRP A 104 9.67 8.12 -6.25
CA TRP A 104 8.70 8.44 -7.29
C TRP A 104 8.10 7.19 -7.92
N TYR A 105 8.92 6.17 -8.20
CA TYR A 105 8.46 4.90 -8.72
C TYR A 105 7.44 4.24 -7.78
N GLU A 106 7.75 4.13 -6.49
CA GLU A 106 6.82 3.56 -5.49
C GLU A 106 5.57 4.42 -5.34
N THR A 107 5.69 5.74 -5.39
CA THR A 107 4.53 6.66 -5.36
C THR A 107 3.58 6.40 -6.54
N ILE A 108 4.10 6.28 -7.75
CA ILE A 108 3.31 6.03 -8.97
C ILE A 108 2.68 4.63 -8.93
N ARG A 109 3.46 3.62 -8.52
CA ARG A 109 3.00 2.24 -8.38
C ARG A 109 1.79 2.16 -7.44
N ILE A 110 1.89 2.76 -6.26
CA ILE A 110 0.82 2.78 -5.26
C ILE A 110 -0.40 3.57 -5.74
N TRP A 111 -0.18 4.68 -6.46
CA TRP A 111 -1.27 5.44 -7.06
C TRP A 111 -2.05 4.62 -8.10
N ARG A 112 -1.36 3.79 -8.89
CA ARG A 112 -1.97 2.90 -9.88
C ARG A 112 -2.71 1.73 -9.23
N ASP A 113 -2.22 1.25 -8.10
CA ASP A 113 -2.82 0.13 -7.34
C ASP A 113 -4.00 0.57 -6.45
N ARG A 114 -4.40 1.86 -6.48
CA ARG A 114 -5.57 2.36 -5.76
C ARG A 114 -6.85 1.69 -6.31
N PRO A 115 -7.58 0.89 -5.52
CA PRO A 115 -8.87 0.36 -5.94
C PRO A 115 -9.84 1.53 -6.16
N ARG A 116 -10.54 1.51 -7.30
CA ARG A 116 -11.58 2.49 -7.66
C ARG A 116 -12.82 2.30 -6.80
#